data_AF-A0A6B3IEW2-F1
#
_entry.id   AF-A0A6B3IEW2-F1
#
_cell.length_a   1.000
_cell.length_b   1.000
_cell.length_c   1.000
_cell.angle_alpha   90.00
_cell.angle_beta   90.00
_cell.angle_gamma   90.00
#
_symmetry.space_group_name_H-M   'P 1'
#
loop_
_entity.id
_entity.type
_entity.pdbx_description
1 polymer ?
#
loop_
_entity_poly.entity_id
_entity_poly.type
_entity_poly.pdbx_seq_one_letter_code
_entity_poly.pdbx_strand_id
1 'polypeptide(L)'
;YDWVLPTEIPDKGRVLTRLSLWWFDQLADLVPNHVLSTELPPGAPADWEGRTLICKSLRMVQVECVARGYLTGSGLVEYNATRTVCGIGLPEGLADGSELPGPIFTPATKAAVGDHDENVSYEEIAREVGVETAAELRRTTLDVYRRARDIAHNRGII
;
A
#
# COMPACT_ATOMS: atom_id res chain seq x y z
N TYR A 1 4.87 -12.66 -11.84
CA TYR A 1 4.69 -14.12 -12.00
C TYR A 1 3.66 -14.59 -10.98
N ASP A 2 2.43 -14.12 -11.05
CA ASP A 2 1.41 -14.18 -10.00
C ASP A 2 0.97 -15.60 -9.60
N TRP A 3 1.83 -16.28 -8.86
CA TRP A 3 1.74 -17.70 -8.52
C TRP A 3 2.03 -17.92 -7.04
N VAL A 4 1.18 -18.70 -6.37
CA VAL A 4 1.47 -19.22 -5.03
C VAL A 4 2.44 -20.38 -5.18
N LEU A 5 3.63 -20.25 -4.59
CA LEU A 5 4.63 -21.30 -4.61
C LEU A 5 4.19 -22.47 -3.72
N PRO A 6 4.48 -23.72 -4.12
CA PRO A 6 4.15 -24.90 -3.31
C PRO A 6 5.03 -25.03 -2.06
N THR A 7 6.18 -24.35 -2.03
CA THR A 7 7.12 -24.37 -0.90
C THR A 7 6.85 -23.20 0.02
N GLU A 8 6.56 -23.50 1.28
CA GLU A 8 6.37 -22.50 2.31
C GLU A 8 7.68 -21.84 2.74
N ILE A 9 7.58 -20.60 3.20
CA ILE A 9 8.67 -19.92 3.93
C ILE A 9 8.29 -19.95 5.41
N PRO A 10 9.01 -20.74 6.24
CA PRO A 10 8.72 -20.84 7.67
C PRO A 10 8.66 -19.46 8.33
N ASP A 11 7.73 -19.30 9.28
CA ASP A 11 7.50 -18.08 10.06
C ASP A 11 7.16 -16.79 9.30
N LYS A 12 7.11 -16.80 7.95
CA LYS A 12 6.76 -15.61 7.15
C LYS A 12 5.48 -14.93 7.66
N GLY A 13 4.44 -15.71 7.94
CA GLY A 13 3.17 -15.17 8.47
C GLY A 13 3.32 -14.48 9.83
N ARG A 14 4.17 -15.03 10.72
CA ARG A 14 4.42 -14.46 12.05
C ARG A 14 5.23 -13.17 11.96
N VAL A 15 6.26 -13.16 11.13
CA VAL A 15 7.09 -11.96 10.88
C VAL A 15 6.26 -10.84 10.27
N LEU A 16 5.49 -11.12 9.23
CA LEU A 16 4.65 -10.11 8.56
C LEU A 16 3.56 -9.56 9.48
N THR A 17 2.96 -10.41 10.33
CA THR A 17 1.95 -9.95 11.31
C THR A 17 2.56 -8.99 12.33
N ARG A 18 3.72 -9.33 12.89
CA ARG A 18 4.44 -8.46 13.83
C ARG A 18 4.89 -7.15 13.19
N LEU A 19 5.34 -7.21 11.94
CA LEU A 19 5.73 -6.02 11.18
C LEU A 19 4.53 -5.08 10.97
N SER A 20 3.36 -5.61 10.61
CA SER A 20 2.14 -4.81 10.48
C SER A 20 1.73 -4.16 11.80
N LEU A 21 1.74 -4.91 12.90
CA LEU A 21 1.43 -4.37 14.23
C LEU A 21 2.39 -3.24 14.64
N TRP A 22 3.68 -3.41 14.36
CA TRP A 22 4.67 -2.37 14.61
C TRP A 22 4.39 -1.11 13.78
N TRP A 23 4.06 -1.24 12.49
CA TRP A 23 3.69 -0.09 11.65
C TRP A 23 2.40 0.58 12.12
N PHE A 24 1.39 -0.18 12.53
CA PHE A 24 0.16 0.38 13.08
C PHE A 24 0.43 1.26 14.32
N ASP A 25 1.40 0.88 15.15
CA ASP A 25 1.85 1.70 16.28
C ASP A 25 2.57 2.98 15.83
N GLN A 26 3.48 2.89 14.86
CA GLN A 26 4.22 4.06 14.35
C GLN A 26 3.34 5.09 13.61
N LEU A 27 2.14 4.69 13.19
CA LEU A 27 1.23 5.48 12.35
C LEU A 27 -0.08 5.86 13.06
N ALA A 28 -0.22 5.53 14.35
CA ALA A 28 -1.49 5.62 15.08
C ALA A 28 -2.06 7.05 15.18
N ASP A 29 -1.21 8.08 15.16
CA ASP A 29 -1.61 9.49 15.16
C ASP A 29 -2.03 10.02 13.78
N LEU A 30 -1.67 9.32 12.68
CA LEU A 30 -2.04 9.71 11.33
C LEU A 30 -3.39 9.15 10.92
N VAL A 31 -3.63 7.87 11.23
CA VAL A 31 -4.84 7.15 10.79
C VAL A 31 -5.14 5.99 11.74
N PRO A 32 -6.41 5.79 12.14
CA PRO A 32 -6.79 4.60 12.91
C PRO A 32 -6.65 3.33 12.06
N ASN A 33 -6.35 2.21 12.71
CA ASN A 33 -6.31 0.89 12.07
C ASN A 33 -7.46 -0.01 12.56
N HIS A 34 -7.63 -1.16 11.90
CA HIS A 34 -8.77 -2.05 12.16
C HIS A 34 -8.54 -3.10 13.26
N VAL A 35 -7.35 -3.18 13.86
CA VAL A 35 -6.99 -4.30 14.75
C VAL A 35 -7.71 -4.15 16.09
N LEU A 36 -8.35 -5.23 16.55
CA LEU A 36 -9.04 -5.32 17.83
C LEU A 36 -8.28 -6.19 18.83
N SER A 37 -7.67 -7.29 18.37
CA SER A 37 -6.90 -8.20 19.21
C SER A 37 -5.93 -9.04 18.39
N THR A 38 -4.90 -9.56 19.07
CA THR A 38 -3.95 -10.56 18.54
C THR A 38 -4.12 -11.92 19.23
N GLU A 39 -5.04 -12.02 20.18
CA GLU A 39 -5.32 -13.26 20.91
C GLU A 39 -6.04 -14.26 20.01
N LEU A 40 -5.67 -15.54 20.18
CA LEU A 40 -6.32 -16.61 19.45
C LEU A 40 -7.77 -16.77 19.92
N PRO A 41 -8.74 -16.85 18.99
CA PRO A 41 -10.11 -17.14 19.37
C PRO A 41 -10.21 -18.57 19.95
N PRO A 42 -11.16 -18.82 20.87
CA PRO A 42 -11.36 -20.15 21.44
C PRO A 42 -11.53 -21.22 20.36
N GLY A 43 -10.75 -22.31 20.46
CA GLY A 43 -10.77 -23.41 19.49
C GLY A 43 -9.91 -23.20 18.25
N ALA A 44 -9.19 -22.07 18.12
CA ALA A 44 -8.24 -21.87 17.04
C ALA A 44 -7.05 -22.84 17.12
N PRO A 45 -6.49 -23.28 15.98
CA PRO A 45 -5.26 -24.08 15.95
C PRO A 45 -4.08 -23.35 16.62
N ALA A 46 -3.26 -24.07 17.38
CA ALA A 46 -2.13 -23.49 18.11
C ALA A 46 -1.08 -22.84 17.18
N ASP A 47 -0.92 -23.38 15.97
CA ASP A 47 0.05 -22.88 14.99
C ASP A 47 -0.34 -21.51 14.40
N TRP A 48 -1.57 -21.03 14.64
CA TRP A 48 -2.04 -19.69 14.28
C TRP A 48 -1.48 -18.57 15.16
N GLU A 49 -0.92 -18.93 16.32
CA GLU A 49 -0.35 -17.98 17.27
C GLU A 49 0.63 -17.03 16.56
N GLY A 50 0.57 -15.73 16.88
CA GLY A 50 1.48 -14.73 16.32
C GLY A 50 1.34 -14.48 14.81
N ARG A 51 0.41 -15.15 14.11
CA ARG A 51 0.08 -14.93 12.68
C ARG A 51 -1.42 -14.69 12.44
N THR A 52 -2.13 -14.24 13.47
CA THR A 52 -3.58 -13.98 13.47
C THR A 52 -3.86 -12.59 14.02
N LEU A 53 -4.79 -11.88 13.38
CA LEU A 53 -5.35 -10.61 13.84
C LEU A 53 -6.87 -10.72 13.86
N ILE A 54 -7.49 -10.32 14.96
CA ILE A 54 -8.94 -10.08 15.03
C ILE A 54 -9.15 -8.62 14.66
N CYS A 55 -9.89 -8.38 13.57
CA CYS A 55 -10.09 -7.04 13.03
C CYS A 55 -11.56 -6.63 13.01
N LYS A 56 -11.80 -5.33 13.11
CA LYS A 56 -13.11 -4.73 12.90
C LYS A 56 -13.49 -4.87 11.42
N SER A 57 -14.69 -5.40 11.15
CA SER A 57 -15.25 -5.37 9.80
C SER A 57 -15.52 -3.92 9.38
N LEU A 58 -15.05 -3.54 8.19
CA LEU A 58 -15.16 -2.20 7.65
C LEU A 58 -15.84 -2.21 6.29
N ARG A 59 -16.48 -1.08 5.94
CA ARG A 59 -16.90 -0.83 4.56
C ARG A 59 -15.68 -0.33 3.79
N MET A 60 -15.18 -1.14 2.87
CA MET A 60 -13.99 -0.82 2.09
C MET A 60 -14.31 0.23 1.02
N VAL A 61 -13.47 1.26 0.95
CA VAL A 61 -13.38 2.12 -0.24
C VAL A 61 -12.60 1.34 -1.31
N GLN A 62 -13.17 1.17 -2.50
CA GLN A 62 -12.65 0.27 -3.54
C GLN A 62 -11.48 0.89 -4.33
N VAL A 63 -10.49 1.38 -3.61
CA VAL A 63 -9.33 2.09 -4.19
C VAL A 63 -8.06 1.56 -3.56
N GLU A 64 -7.16 1.06 -4.39
CA GLU A 64 -5.80 0.75 -3.99
C GLU A 64 -5.01 2.06 -3.84
N CYS A 65 -4.70 2.41 -2.59
CA CYS A 65 -4.08 3.67 -2.25
C CYS A 65 -2.55 3.58 -2.31
N VAL A 66 -2.00 3.68 -3.53
CA VAL A 66 -0.56 3.52 -3.76
C VAL A 66 0.17 4.88 -3.70
N ALA A 67 1.23 4.94 -2.89
CA ALA A 67 2.21 6.02 -2.92
C ALA A 67 3.49 5.55 -3.62
N ARG A 68 4.12 6.44 -4.39
CA ARG A 68 5.44 6.19 -5.00
C ARG A 68 6.39 7.33 -4.67
N GLY A 69 7.50 7.03 -4.03
CA GLY A 69 8.65 7.95 -3.95
C GLY A 69 9.80 7.59 -4.88
N TYR A 70 9.77 6.41 -5.50
CA TYR A 70 10.74 5.95 -6.49
C TYR A 70 10.01 5.40 -7.72
N LEU A 71 10.62 5.60 -8.89
CA LEU A 71 10.08 5.16 -10.17
C LEU A 71 10.51 3.71 -10.46
N THR A 72 9.55 2.79 -10.50
CA THR A 72 9.77 1.39 -10.88
C THR A 72 8.45 0.74 -11.28
N GLY A 73 8.49 -0.51 -11.72
CA GLY A 73 7.32 -1.34 -12.02
C GLY A 73 6.38 -0.70 -13.04
N SER A 74 5.06 -0.82 -12.82
CA SER A 74 4.04 -0.28 -13.74
C SER A 74 4.15 1.24 -13.95
N GLY A 75 4.62 2.00 -12.97
CA GLY A 75 4.86 3.44 -13.13
C GLY A 75 5.99 3.74 -14.11
N LEU A 76 7.08 2.95 -14.09
CA LEU A 76 8.16 3.10 -15.07
C LEU A 76 7.70 2.76 -16.49
N VAL A 77 6.83 1.74 -16.63
CA VAL A 77 6.26 1.35 -17.93
C VAL A 77 5.47 2.51 -18.55
N GLU A 78 4.58 3.14 -17.77
CA GLU A 78 3.83 4.32 -18.23
C GLU A 78 4.75 5.50 -18.53
N TYR A 79 5.70 5.80 -17.62
CA TYR A 79 6.63 6.91 -17.79
C TYR A 79 7.46 6.78 -19.08
N ASN A 80 7.92 5.59 -19.43
CA ASN A 80 8.65 5.36 -20.67
C ASN A 80 7.79 5.58 -21.92
N ALA A 81 6.48 5.37 -21.84
CA ALA A 81 5.55 5.54 -22.95
C ALA A 81 5.09 7.00 -23.12
N THR A 82 4.74 7.67 -22.01
CA THR A 82 4.03 8.96 -22.05
C THR A 82 4.66 10.03 -21.15
N ARG A 83 5.72 9.71 -20.40
CA ARG A 83 6.32 10.56 -19.35
C ARG A 83 5.35 10.94 -18.24
N THR A 84 4.37 10.08 -17.99
CA THR A 84 3.39 10.23 -16.90
C THR A 84 3.35 9.00 -16.01
N VAL A 85 2.80 9.15 -14.80
CA VAL A 85 2.33 8.03 -13.97
C VAL A 85 0.95 8.38 -13.44
N CYS A 86 -0.07 7.57 -13.74
CA CYS A 86 -1.48 7.88 -13.44
C CYS A 86 -1.89 9.29 -13.93
N GLY A 87 -1.38 9.70 -15.10
CA GLY A 87 -1.62 11.04 -15.67
C GLY A 87 -0.81 12.19 -15.05
N ILE A 88 0.02 11.92 -14.04
CA ILE A 88 0.91 12.92 -13.42
C ILE A 88 2.18 13.02 -14.26
N GLY A 89 2.44 14.19 -14.86
CA GLY A 89 3.67 14.46 -15.60
C GLY A 89 4.90 14.42 -14.71
N LEU A 90 5.94 13.72 -15.14
CA LEU A 90 7.22 13.61 -14.42
C LEU A 90 8.37 14.28 -15.19
N PRO A 91 9.44 14.70 -14.49
CA PRO A 91 10.64 15.25 -15.13
C PRO A 91 11.30 14.24 -16.08
N GLU A 92 12.02 14.75 -17.08
CA GLU A 92 12.84 13.91 -17.96
C GLU A 92 14.06 13.31 -17.22
N GLY A 93 14.65 12.29 -17.82
CA GLY A 93 15.91 11.69 -17.33
C GLY A 93 15.75 10.67 -16.20
N LEU A 94 14.53 10.37 -15.76
CA LEU A 94 14.29 9.29 -14.79
C LEU A 94 14.52 7.92 -15.44
N ALA A 95 15.08 7.01 -14.66
CA ALA A 95 15.29 5.59 -14.98
C ALA A 95 14.74 4.69 -13.84
N ASP A 96 14.79 3.38 -14.01
CA ASP A 96 14.38 2.43 -12.97
C ASP A 96 15.14 2.66 -11.66
N GLY A 97 14.41 2.76 -10.55
CA GLY A 97 14.93 3.06 -9.22
C GLY A 97 15.19 4.55 -8.96
N SER A 98 14.88 5.46 -9.87
CA SER A 98 15.07 6.90 -9.65
C SER A 98 14.16 7.42 -8.55
N GLU A 99 14.70 8.24 -7.64
CA GLU A 99 13.90 8.99 -6.67
C GLU A 99 13.08 10.08 -7.39
N LEU A 100 11.81 10.21 -7.01
CA LEU A 100 10.93 11.25 -7.53
C LEU A 100 11.15 12.56 -6.76
N PRO A 101 10.90 13.74 -7.37
CA PRO A 101 11.04 15.04 -6.69
C PRO A 101 10.18 15.17 -5.42
N GLY A 102 9.11 14.40 -5.34
CA GLY A 102 8.28 14.20 -4.15
C GLY A 102 7.38 12.99 -4.36
N PRO A 103 6.88 12.37 -3.28
CA PRO A 103 6.02 11.21 -3.42
C PRO A 103 4.70 11.58 -4.07
N ILE A 104 4.25 10.73 -4.98
CA ILE A 104 3.01 10.89 -5.74
C ILE A 104 2.00 9.81 -5.35
N PHE A 105 0.72 10.14 -5.45
CA PHE A 105 -0.40 9.24 -5.25
C PHE A 105 -0.85 8.68 -6.59
N THR A 106 -0.77 7.37 -6.76
CA THR A 106 -0.99 6.68 -8.05
C THR A 106 -2.03 5.58 -7.86
N PRO A 107 -3.31 5.94 -7.69
CA PRO A 107 -4.32 4.98 -7.30
C PRO A 107 -4.55 3.94 -8.39
N ALA A 108 -5.04 2.78 -7.97
CA ALA A 108 -5.58 1.77 -8.87
C ALA A 108 -6.99 1.36 -8.44
N THR A 109 -7.83 1.02 -9.40
CA THR A 109 -9.13 0.40 -9.11
C THR A 109 -8.91 -1.09 -8.80
N LYS A 110 -9.69 -1.60 -7.84
CA LYS A 110 -9.61 -3.00 -7.45
C LYS A 110 -10.31 -3.87 -8.48
N ALA A 111 -9.56 -4.72 -9.18
CA ALA A 111 -10.15 -5.64 -10.14
C ALA A 111 -10.80 -6.86 -9.46
N ALA A 112 -11.62 -7.61 -10.21
CA ALA A 112 -12.18 -8.87 -9.71
C ALA A 112 -11.06 -9.90 -9.47
N VAL A 113 -11.33 -10.90 -8.62
CA VAL A 113 -10.34 -11.95 -8.30
C VAL A 113 -9.91 -12.68 -9.58
N GLY A 114 -8.64 -12.48 -9.97
CA GLY A 114 -8.05 -13.07 -11.18
C GLY A 114 -7.60 -12.04 -12.23
N ASP A 115 -8.04 -10.78 -12.12
CA ASP A 115 -7.63 -9.68 -12.98
C ASP A 115 -6.55 -8.80 -12.31
N HIS A 116 -5.81 -8.05 -13.12
CA HIS A 116 -4.82 -7.09 -12.63
C HIS A 116 -5.47 -5.75 -12.29
N ASP A 117 -5.07 -5.15 -11.18
CA ASP A 117 -5.48 -3.79 -10.81
C ASP A 117 -5.06 -2.79 -11.89
N GLU A 118 -5.95 -1.87 -12.25
CA GLU A 118 -5.71 -0.87 -13.30
C GLU A 118 -5.36 0.48 -12.66
N ASN A 119 -4.22 1.05 -13.04
CA ASN A 119 -3.83 2.39 -12.63
C ASN A 119 -4.85 3.40 -13.17
N VAL A 120 -5.42 4.22 -12.30
CA VAL A 120 -6.39 5.26 -12.67
C VAL A 120 -5.90 6.64 -12.23
N SER A 121 -6.46 7.68 -12.84
CA SER A 121 -6.18 9.07 -12.47
C SER A 121 -6.80 9.43 -11.11
N TYR A 122 -6.25 10.45 -10.45
CA TYR A 122 -6.85 10.99 -9.23
C TYR A 122 -8.28 11.52 -9.49
N GLU A 123 -8.49 12.13 -10.65
CA GLU A 123 -9.77 12.68 -11.10
C GLU A 123 -10.82 11.59 -11.29
N GLU A 124 -10.41 10.39 -11.67
CA GLU A 124 -11.28 9.22 -11.77
C GLU A 124 -11.72 8.71 -10.40
N ILE A 125 -10.78 8.57 -9.47
CA ILE A 125 -11.11 8.24 -8.08
C ILE A 125 -12.05 9.28 -7.47
N ALA A 126 -11.79 10.57 -7.68
CA ALA A 126 -12.65 11.64 -7.18
C ALA A 126 -14.08 11.59 -7.73
N ARG A 127 -14.26 11.13 -8.98
CA ARG A 127 -15.59 10.89 -9.57
C ARG A 127 -16.31 9.71 -8.92
N GLU A 128 -15.58 8.66 -8.57
CA GLU A 128 -16.16 7.44 -8.02
C GLU A 128 -16.50 7.56 -6.52
N VAL A 129 -15.55 8.02 -5.70
CA VAL A 129 -15.68 8.02 -4.22
C VAL A 129 -16.05 9.40 -3.65
N GLY A 130 -16.14 10.41 -4.51
CA GLY A 130 -16.37 11.80 -4.14
C GLY A 130 -15.07 12.56 -3.85
N VAL A 131 -15.10 13.87 -4.13
CA VAL A 131 -13.92 14.75 -4.06
C VAL A 131 -13.31 14.81 -2.66
N GLU A 132 -14.14 14.90 -1.62
CA GLU A 132 -13.68 14.97 -0.23
C GLU A 132 -12.96 13.68 0.19
N THR A 133 -13.58 12.53 -0.08
CA THR A 133 -13.00 11.21 0.19
C THR A 133 -11.69 11.04 -0.58
N ALA A 134 -11.66 11.35 -1.87
CA ALA A 134 -10.45 11.22 -2.68
C ALA A 134 -9.30 12.11 -2.17
N ALA A 135 -9.62 13.33 -1.74
CA ALA A 135 -8.65 14.24 -1.15
C ALA A 135 -8.08 13.69 0.17
N GLU A 136 -8.93 13.11 1.02
CA GLU A 136 -8.52 12.45 2.25
C GLU A 136 -7.64 11.23 1.98
N LEU A 137 -8.04 10.35 1.07
CA LEU A 137 -7.25 9.18 0.67
C LEU A 137 -5.86 9.60 0.20
N ARG A 138 -5.77 10.59 -0.71
CA ARG A 138 -4.49 11.08 -1.22
C ARG A 138 -3.62 11.65 -0.09
N ARG A 139 -4.18 12.51 0.76
CA ARG A 139 -3.45 13.15 1.86
C ARG A 139 -2.91 12.08 2.81
N THR A 140 -3.79 11.23 3.34
CA THR A 140 -3.44 10.19 4.32
C THR A 140 -2.42 9.21 3.75
N THR A 141 -2.57 8.81 2.49
CA THR A 141 -1.63 7.91 1.81
C THR A 141 -0.23 8.50 1.74
N LEU A 142 -0.11 9.76 1.34
CA LEU A 142 1.18 10.43 1.23
C LEU A 142 1.81 10.70 2.60
N ASP A 143 1.01 11.02 3.62
CA ASP A 143 1.50 11.26 4.98
C ASP A 143 2.00 9.96 5.62
N VAL A 144 1.25 8.87 5.47
CA VAL A 144 1.68 7.53 5.89
C VAL A 144 2.96 7.12 5.17
N TYR A 145 3.01 7.29 3.84
CA TYR A 145 4.20 6.95 3.06
C TYR A 145 5.43 7.73 3.51
N ARG A 146 5.33 9.06 3.64
CA ARG A 146 6.48 9.89 4.04
C ARG A 146 7.06 9.44 5.37
N ARG A 147 6.20 9.25 6.38
CA ARG A 147 6.65 8.81 7.70
C ARG A 147 7.28 7.41 7.64
N ALA A 148 6.62 6.47 6.98
CA ALA A 148 7.14 5.10 6.86
C ALA A 148 8.47 5.07 6.11
N ARG A 149 8.59 5.82 5.01
CA ARG A 149 9.81 5.95 4.22
C ARG A 149 10.95 6.55 5.03
N ASP A 150 10.72 7.62 5.79
CA ASP A 150 11.77 8.23 6.61
C ASP A 150 12.23 7.28 7.74
N ILE A 151 11.29 6.59 8.38
CA ILE A 151 11.57 5.58 9.41
C ILE A 151 12.41 4.40 8.84
N ALA A 152 12.08 3.93 7.64
CA ALA A 152 12.81 2.86 6.96
C ALA A 152 14.20 3.32 6.49
N HIS A 153 14.27 4.50 5.88
CA HIS A 153 15.51 5.08 5.35
C HIS A 153 16.55 5.28 6.46
N ASN A 154 16.12 5.73 7.63
CA ASN A 154 17.00 5.86 8.81
C ASN A 154 17.56 4.52 9.33
N ARG A 155 17.04 3.39 8.85
CA ARG A 155 17.52 2.03 9.13
C ARG A 155 18.23 1.38 7.94
N GLY A 156 18.50 2.15 6.87
CA GLY A 156 19.17 1.66 5.67
C GLY A 156 18.26 0.84 4.73
N ILE A 157 16.94 1.02 4.83
CA ILE A 157 15.94 0.38 3.97
C ILE A 157 15.23 1.46 3.14
N ILE A 158 15.15 1.27 1.83
CA ILE A 158 14.40 2.13 0.90
C ILE A 158 13.10 1.43 0.51
#